data_AF-A0A699QMX6-F1
#
_entry.id   AF-A0A699QMX6-F1
#
_cell.length_a   1.000
_cell.length_b   1.000
_cell.length_c   1.000
_cell.angle_alpha   90.00
_cell.angle_beta   90.00
_cell.angle_gamma   90.00
#
_symmetry.space_group_name_H-M   'P 1'
#
loop_
_entity.id
_entity.type
_entity.pdbx_description
1 polymer ?
#
loop_
_entity_poly.entity_id
_entity_poly.type
_entity_poly.pdbx_seq_one_letter_code
_entity_poly.pdbx_strand_id
1 'polypeptide(L)'
;MLRACAIDFGKGWVKHLPLVEFSYNNNYHASIKAAPFEVLYGRKCRSPVCWTKVGEAQILGPELIQQTTEKIIQIKQKMQAACDRQKSYADKKRKPMDFQVEDKVMLKVSPWKGVVRFGKRGKLNPRYVGPFRVLEKVRTIAYKLELP
;
A
#
# COMPACT_ATOMS: atom_id res chain seq x y z
N MET A 1 5.20 -4.70 6.87
CA MET A 1 6.08 -5.83 6.51
C MET A 1 7.51 -5.58 6.98
N LEU A 2 8.27 -4.60 6.47
CA LEU A 2 9.63 -4.29 6.99
C LEU A 2 9.72 -4.11 8.52
N ARG A 3 8.74 -3.41 9.12
CA ARG A 3 8.67 -3.23 10.59
C ARG A 3 8.55 -4.56 11.35
N ALA A 4 7.84 -5.55 10.82
CA ALA A 4 7.72 -6.86 11.46
C ALA A 4 9.03 -7.64 11.35
N CYS A 5 9.67 -7.61 10.18
CA CYS A 5 10.98 -8.22 9.97
C CYS A 5 12.07 -7.60 10.86
N ALA A 6 12.04 -6.29 11.09
CA ALA A 6 12.96 -5.62 12.00
C ALA A 6 12.76 -6.04 13.47
N ILE A 7 11.54 -6.35 13.88
CA ILE A 7 11.22 -6.83 15.24
C ILE A 7 11.66 -8.29 15.39
N ASP A 8 11.26 -9.16 14.46
CA ASP A 8 11.50 -10.60 14.57
C ASP A 8 12.98 -10.98 14.33
N PHE A 9 13.67 -10.31 13.41
CA PHE A 9 15.08 -10.58 13.10
C PHE A 9 16.07 -9.66 13.86
N GLY A 10 15.56 -8.75 14.68
CA GLY A 10 16.35 -7.83 15.50
C GLY A 10 17.43 -7.09 14.70
N LYS A 11 18.63 -6.96 15.26
CA LYS A 11 19.78 -6.28 14.61
C LYS A 11 20.24 -6.93 13.30
N GLY A 12 19.82 -8.17 13.02
CA GLY A 12 20.18 -8.92 11.81
C GLY A 12 19.23 -8.70 10.62
N TRP A 13 18.19 -7.88 10.76
CA TRP A 13 17.13 -7.74 9.75
C TRP A 13 17.64 -7.34 8.35
N VAL A 14 18.72 -6.56 8.27
CA VAL A 14 19.34 -6.14 7.01
C VAL A 14 19.80 -7.35 6.19
N LYS A 15 20.31 -8.41 6.85
CA LYS A 15 20.74 -9.65 6.18
C LYS A 15 19.56 -10.40 5.54
N HIS A 16 18.33 -10.11 5.97
CA HIS A 16 17.11 -10.71 5.44
C HIS A 16 16.37 -9.80 4.46
N LEU A 17 16.87 -8.59 4.19
CA LEU A 17 16.24 -7.65 3.25
C LEU A 17 16.02 -8.26 1.85
N PRO A 18 16.98 -9.02 1.26
CA PRO A 18 16.74 -9.69 -0.02
C PRO A 18 15.59 -10.69 0.02
N LEU A 19 15.42 -11.42 1.13
CA LEU A 19 14.31 -12.37 1.31
C LEU A 19 12.97 -11.65 1.46
N VAL A 20 12.99 -10.48 2.11
CA VAL A 20 11.80 -9.64 2.29
C VAL A 20 11.34 -9.06 0.95
N GLU A 21 12.26 -8.51 0.16
CA GLU A 21 11.98 -8.02 -1.19
C GLU A 21 11.49 -9.15 -2.10
N PHE A 22 12.17 -10.30 -2.08
CA PHE A 22 11.76 -11.48 -2.82
C PHE A 22 10.34 -11.92 -2.45
N SER A 23 10.02 -11.94 -1.15
CA SER A 23 8.70 -12.30 -0.66
C SER A 23 7.63 -11.29 -1.09
N TYR A 24 7.94 -10.00 -1.15
CA TYR A 24 7.01 -8.96 -1.62
C TYR A 24 6.70 -9.11 -3.10
N ASN A 25 7.74 -9.16 -3.94
CA ASN A 25 7.61 -9.17 -5.39
C ASN A 25 6.94 -10.43 -5.92
N ASN A 26 7.01 -11.54 -5.17
CA ASN A 26 6.43 -12.83 -5.54
C ASN A 26 5.12 -13.17 -4.81
N ASN A 27 4.59 -12.27 -3.97
CA ASN A 27 3.29 -12.53 -3.36
C ASN A 27 2.15 -11.99 -4.22
N TYR A 28 1.00 -12.65 -4.13
CA TYR A 28 -0.19 -12.26 -4.85
C TYR A 28 -0.75 -10.94 -4.32
N HIS A 29 -0.97 -9.97 -5.22
CA HIS A 29 -1.60 -8.71 -4.88
C HIS A 29 -3.05 -8.70 -5.37
N ALA A 30 -4.02 -8.68 -4.45
CA ALA A 30 -5.44 -8.77 -4.78
C ALA A 30 -5.94 -7.66 -5.71
N SER A 31 -5.38 -6.45 -5.63
CA SER A 31 -5.73 -5.34 -6.52
C SER A 31 -5.30 -5.54 -7.97
N ILE A 32 -4.19 -6.25 -8.18
CA ILE A 32 -3.59 -6.50 -9.50
C ILE A 32 -3.95 -7.90 -10.02
N LYS A 33 -4.46 -8.77 -9.13
CA LYS A 33 -4.78 -10.18 -9.37
C LYS A 33 -3.59 -11.05 -9.83
N ALA A 34 -2.36 -10.63 -9.52
CA ALA A 34 -1.12 -11.34 -9.82
C ALA A 34 0.00 -10.88 -8.87
N ALA A 35 1.14 -11.57 -8.88
CA ALA A 35 2.33 -11.07 -8.19
C ALA A 35 3.02 -9.95 -9.00
N PRO A 36 3.60 -8.91 -8.37
CA PRO A 36 4.33 -7.87 -9.09
C PRO A 36 5.39 -8.41 -10.07
N PHE A 37 6.11 -9.47 -9.71
CA PHE A 37 7.07 -10.15 -10.58
C PHE A 37 6.40 -10.74 -11.83
N GLU A 38 5.25 -11.40 -11.66
CA GLU A 38 4.51 -12.01 -12.77
C GLU A 38 4.00 -10.95 -13.74
N VAL A 39 3.56 -9.79 -13.22
CA VAL A 39 3.10 -8.68 -14.06
C VAL A 39 4.25 -8.05 -14.83
N LEU A 40 5.41 -7.90 -14.20
CA LEU A 40 6.58 -7.28 -14.83
C LEU A 40 7.19 -8.18 -15.92
N TYR A 41 7.27 -9.48 -15.68
CA TYR A 41 8.00 -10.41 -16.54
C TYR A 41 7.12 -11.38 -17.34
N GLY A 42 5.80 -11.35 -17.13
CA GLY A 42 4.84 -12.26 -17.78
C GLY A 42 4.98 -13.74 -17.38
N ARG A 43 5.80 -14.05 -16.37
CA ARG A 43 6.08 -15.43 -15.93
C ARG A 43 6.27 -15.51 -14.42
N LYS A 44 6.02 -16.69 -13.86
CA LYS A 44 6.31 -16.97 -12.44
C LYS A 44 7.82 -16.95 -12.19
N CYS A 45 8.23 -16.45 -11.02
CA CYS A 45 9.63 -16.47 -10.63
C CYS A 45 10.13 -17.91 -10.50
N ARG A 46 11.33 -18.16 -11.01
CA ARG A 46 12.06 -19.41 -10.88
C ARG A 46 13.31 -19.12 -10.06
N SER A 47 13.33 -19.60 -8.82
CA SER A 47 14.44 -19.40 -7.88
C SER A 47 14.65 -20.71 -7.11
N PRO A 48 15.89 -21.04 -6.68
CA PRO A 48 16.19 -22.13 -5.75
C PRO A 48 15.27 -22.17 -4.52
N VAL A 49 14.73 -21.02 -4.14
CA VAL A 49 13.86 -20.82 -2.97
C VAL A 49 12.36 -20.89 -3.32
N CYS A 50 12.00 -20.90 -4.61
CA CYS A 50 10.62 -20.87 -5.10
C CYS A 50 10.44 -21.86 -6.26
N TRP A 51 10.74 -23.14 -6.00
CA TRP A 51 10.46 -24.23 -6.94
C TRP A 51 9.03 -24.75 -6.75
N THR A 52 8.21 -24.65 -7.80
CA THR A 52 6.93 -25.37 -7.90
C THR A 52 6.95 -26.53 -8.91
N LYS A 53 7.97 -26.68 -9.77
CA LYS A 53 8.15 -27.88 -10.64
C LYS A 53 9.63 -28.15 -11.04
N VAL A 54 10.11 -29.33 -10.60
CA VAL A 54 11.14 -30.27 -11.14
C VAL A 54 12.61 -29.84 -11.32
N GLY A 55 13.47 -30.33 -10.39
CA GLY A 55 14.79 -30.85 -10.73
C GLY A 55 15.95 -29.85 -10.64
N GLU A 56 16.50 -29.69 -9.43
CA GLU A 56 17.92 -29.42 -9.09
C GLU A 56 17.98 -28.73 -7.71
N ALA A 57 17.71 -29.49 -6.65
CA ALA A 57 17.87 -29.04 -5.27
C ALA A 57 19.34 -29.04 -4.79
N GLN A 58 20.31 -29.28 -5.70
CA GLN A 58 21.61 -29.81 -5.33
C GLN A 58 22.73 -28.77 -5.20
N ILE A 59 22.48 -27.50 -5.54
CA ILE A 59 23.53 -26.45 -5.53
C ILE A 59 23.67 -25.79 -4.14
N LEU A 60 22.66 -25.90 -3.26
CA LEU A 60 22.68 -25.38 -1.89
C LEU A 60 22.28 -26.48 -0.90
N GLY A 61 22.93 -26.56 0.27
CA GLY A 61 22.61 -27.57 1.28
C GLY A 61 21.11 -27.57 1.67
N PRO A 62 20.47 -28.75 1.84
CA PRO A 62 19.03 -28.86 2.06
C PRO A 62 18.54 -28.10 3.31
N GLU A 63 19.40 -27.99 4.31
CA GLU A 63 19.12 -27.28 5.57
C GLU A 63 18.96 -25.76 5.38
N LEU A 64 19.78 -25.14 4.53
CA LEU A 64 19.67 -23.71 4.22
C LEU A 64 18.41 -23.39 3.41
N ILE A 65 18.03 -24.29 2.50
CA ILE A 65 16.80 -24.15 1.71
C ILE A 65 15.57 -24.22 2.63
N GLN A 66 15.56 -25.17 3.56
CA GLN A 66 14.46 -25.32 4.53
C GLN A 66 14.34 -24.09 5.45
N GLN A 67 15.45 -23.65 6.05
CA GLN A 67 15.47 -22.45 6.90
C GLN A 67 15.00 -21.20 6.13
N THR A 68 15.38 -21.06 4.86
CA THR A 68 14.98 -19.92 4.03
C THR A 68 13.48 -19.98 3.68
N THR A 69 12.97 -21.18 3.38
CA THR A 69 11.56 -21.41 3.06
C THR A 69 10.67 -21.08 4.26
N GLU A 70 11.05 -21.52 5.45
CA GLU A 70 10.35 -21.21 6.70
C GLU A 70 10.28 -19.70 6.95
N LYS A 71 11.41 -18.99 6.77
CA LYS A 71 11.44 -17.53 6.89
C LYS A 71 10.51 -16.84 5.89
N ILE A 72 10.44 -17.32 4.65
CA ILE A 72 9.54 -16.75 3.64
C ILE A 72 8.07 -16.95 4.02
N ILE A 73 7.70 -18.13 4.50
CA ILE A 73 6.32 -18.40 4.97
C ILE A 73 5.95 -17.42 6.10
N GLN A 74 6.85 -17.23 7.07
CA GLN A 74 6.66 -16.27 8.16
C GLN A 74 6.50 -14.84 7.64
N ILE A 75 7.35 -14.39 6.70
CA ILE A 75 7.27 -13.05 6.10
C ILE A 75 5.93 -12.86 5.38
N LYS A 76 5.46 -13.86 4.63
CA LYS A 76 4.16 -13.80 3.92
C LYS A 76 2.99 -13.67 4.90
N GLN A 77 2.96 -14.47 5.96
CA GLN A 77 1.92 -14.40 6.99
C GLN A 77 1.90 -13.02 7.67
N LYS A 78 3.07 -12.49 8.04
CA LYS A 78 3.20 -11.17 8.67
C LYS A 78 2.77 -10.04 7.73
N MET A 79 3.02 -10.21 6.42
CA MET A 79 2.58 -9.25 5.42
C MET A 79 1.04 -9.22 5.30
N GLN A 80 0.41 -10.39 5.25
CA GLN A 80 -1.05 -10.51 5.21
C GLN A 80 -1.70 -9.88 6.44
N ALA A 81 -1.24 -10.25 7.64
CA ALA A 81 -1.75 -9.69 8.89
C ALA A 81 -1.58 -8.16 8.98
N ALA A 82 -0.47 -7.62 8.46
CA ALA A 82 -0.26 -6.17 8.39
C ALA A 82 -1.25 -5.49 7.42
N CYS A 83 -1.50 -6.10 6.27
CA CYS A 83 -2.47 -5.61 5.28
C CYS A 83 -3.89 -5.60 5.87
N ASP A 84 -4.31 -6.69 6.50
CA ASP A 84 -5.64 -6.82 7.12
C ASP A 84 -5.83 -5.82 8.26
N ARG A 85 -4.79 -5.62 9.09
CA ARG A 85 -4.82 -4.60 10.13
C ARG A 85 -4.97 -3.20 9.56
N GLN A 86 -4.19 -2.85 8.53
CA GLN A 86 -4.29 -1.55 7.85
C GLN A 86 -5.67 -1.33 7.26
N LYS A 87 -6.22 -2.33 6.55
CA LYS A 87 -7.57 -2.29 5.99
C LYS A 87 -8.61 -2.08 7.08
N SER A 88 -8.57 -2.87 8.15
CA SER A 88 -9.51 -2.74 9.27
C SER A 88 -9.47 -1.35 9.92
N TYR A 89 -8.29 -0.75 10.07
CA TYR A 89 -8.13 0.57 10.68
C TYR A 89 -8.62 1.69 9.76
N ALA A 90 -8.35 1.59 8.46
CA ALA A 90 -8.79 2.55 7.46
C ALA A 90 -10.32 2.50 7.27
N ASP A 91 -10.88 1.30 7.15
CA ASP A 91 -12.29 1.10 6.83
C ASP A 91 -13.19 1.39 8.05
N LYS A 92 -12.78 1.00 9.27
CA LYS A 92 -13.56 1.27 10.51
C LYS A 92 -13.88 2.75 10.74
N LYS A 93 -13.06 3.67 10.22
CA LYS A 93 -13.23 5.13 10.40
C LYS A 93 -13.73 5.83 9.13
N ARG A 94 -13.89 5.12 8.01
CA ARG A 94 -14.42 5.70 6.78
C ARG A 94 -15.94 5.73 6.85
N LYS A 95 -16.50 6.94 6.90
CA LYS A 95 -17.90 7.15 6.54
C LYS A 95 -17.99 7.30 5.03
N PRO A 96 -18.87 6.58 4.34
CA PRO A 96 -19.18 6.91 2.95
C PRO A 96 -19.72 8.34 2.92
N MET A 97 -19.06 9.21 2.17
CA MET A 97 -19.51 10.57 1.90
C MET A 97 -19.84 10.64 0.42
N ASP A 98 -21.13 10.65 0.13
CA ASP A 98 -21.65 10.94 -1.20
C ASP A 98 -22.29 12.33 -1.16
N PHE A 99 -21.88 13.17 -2.11
CA PHE A 99 -22.46 14.48 -2.32
C PHE A 99 -23.27 14.44 -3.62
N GLN A 100 -24.38 15.15 -3.65
CA GLN A 100 -25.18 15.36 -4.84
C GLN A 100 -24.76 16.66 -5.55
N VAL A 101 -25.16 16.78 -6.82
CA VAL A 101 -25.06 18.06 -7.54
C VAL A 101 -25.92 19.08 -6.80
N GLU A 102 -25.46 20.34 -6.73
CA GLU A 102 -26.00 21.44 -5.91
C GLU A 102 -25.66 21.41 -4.40
N ASP A 103 -25.09 20.32 -3.86
CA ASP A 103 -24.63 20.32 -2.47
C ASP A 103 -23.53 21.35 -2.22
N LYS A 104 -23.55 21.96 -1.03
CA LYS A 104 -22.54 22.90 -0.56
C LYS A 104 -21.51 22.20 0.32
N VAL A 105 -20.25 22.16 -0.12
CA VAL A 105 -19.17 21.45 0.58
C VAL A 105 -18.01 22.38 0.95
N MET A 106 -17.39 22.09 2.09
CA MET A 106 -16.20 22.81 2.56
C MET A 106 -14.93 22.22 1.94
N LEU A 107 -14.15 23.02 1.22
CA LEU A 107 -12.89 22.56 0.63
C LEU A 107 -11.76 22.64 1.64
N LYS A 108 -11.12 21.50 1.92
CA LYS A 108 -9.88 21.46 2.71
C LYS A 108 -8.71 22.00 1.88
N VAL A 109 -8.08 23.08 2.34
CA VAL A 109 -6.94 23.70 1.66
C VAL A 109 -5.62 23.25 2.26
N SER A 110 -4.62 22.98 1.41
CA SER A 110 -3.26 22.80 1.90
C SER A 110 -2.61 24.17 2.13
N PRO A 111 -1.68 24.30 3.10
CA PRO A 111 -1.04 25.58 3.41
C PRO A 111 -0.29 26.22 2.23
N TRP A 112 0.12 25.43 1.24
CA TRP A 112 0.81 25.92 0.04
C TRP A 112 -0.13 26.18 -1.14
N LYS A 113 -1.06 25.26 -1.46
CA LYS A 113 -2.00 25.44 -2.59
C LYS A 113 -3.11 26.44 -2.27
N GLY A 114 -3.49 26.59 -1.00
CA GLY A 114 -4.54 27.50 -0.56
C GLY A 114 -4.12 28.97 -0.64
N VAL A 115 -2.84 29.28 -0.52
CA VAL A 115 -2.32 30.67 -0.58
C VAL A 115 -2.45 31.24 -1.98
N VAL A 116 -2.16 30.44 -3.00
CA VAL A 116 -2.18 30.90 -4.41
C VAL A 116 -3.60 31.19 -4.89
N ARG A 117 -4.60 30.38 -4.46
CA ARG A 117 -6.00 30.54 -4.90
C ARG A 117 -6.88 31.34 -3.95
N PHE A 118 -6.64 31.29 -2.64
CA PHE A 118 -7.51 31.89 -1.63
C PHE A 118 -6.82 32.92 -0.73
N GLY A 119 -5.54 33.23 -0.97
CA GLY A 119 -4.82 34.32 -0.30
C GLY A 119 -4.53 34.15 1.20
N LYS A 120 -4.96 33.06 1.84
CA LYS A 120 -4.81 32.87 3.29
C LYS A 120 -3.50 32.16 3.65
N ARG A 121 -2.53 32.90 4.20
CA ARG A 121 -1.23 32.38 4.70
C ARG A 121 -1.00 32.77 6.16
N GLY A 122 -0.47 31.84 6.97
CA GLY A 122 -0.09 32.11 8.36
C GLY A 122 -0.68 31.12 9.38
N LYS A 123 -0.15 31.18 10.60
CA LYS A 123 -0.64 30.42 11.77
C LYS A 123 -2.10 30.80 12.05
N LEU A 124 -2.91 29.85 12.53
CA LEU A 124 -4.34 30.02 12.85
C LEU A 124 -5.29 30.25 11.66
N ASN A 125 -4.82 30.14 10.41
CA ASN A 125 -5.74 30.16 9.27
C ASN A 125 -6.68 28.94 9.25
N PRO A 126 -7.91 29.11 8.76
CA PRO A 126 -8.86 28.01 8.67
C PRO A 126 -8.37 26.95 7.68
N ARG A 127 -8.46 25.68 8.07
CA ARG A 127 -8.08 24.53 7.21
C ARG A 127 -9.08 24.25 6.10
N TYR A 128 -10.27 24.83 6.21
CA TYR A 128 -11.37 24.67 5.28
C TYR A 128 -11.85 26.05 4.83
N VAL A 129 -12.17 26.20 3.55
CA VAL A 129 -12.66 27.46 2.98
C VAL A 129 -13.93 27.21 2.19
N GLY A 130 -14.88 28.14 2.35
CA GLY A 130 -16.13 28.29 1.60
C GLY A 130 -17.06 27.08 1.63
N PRO A 131 -18.38 27.27 1.65
CA PRO A 131 -19.25 26.31 1.00
C PRO A 131 -19.17 26.54 -0.51
N PHE A 132 -18.56 25.62 -1.25
CA PHE A 132 -18.62 25.62 -2.72
C PHE A 132 -19.69 24.65 -3.19
N ARG A 133 -20.36 25.02 -4.26
CA ARG A 133 -21.37 24.18 -4.89
C ARG A 133 -20.70 23.07 -5.69
N VAL A 134 -21.22 21.85 -5.57
CA VAL A 134 -20.88 20.72 -6.43
C VAL A 134 -21.59 20.87 -7.77
N LEU A 135 -20.81 21.02 -8.85
CA LEU A 135 -21.32 21.15 -10.22
C LEU A 135 -21.58 19.80 -10.87
N GLU A 136 -20.67 18.85 -10.69
CA GLU A 136 -20.78 17.51 -11.27
C GLU A 136 -20.00 16.47 -10.46
N LYS A 137 -20.48 15.23 -10.47
CA LYS A 137 -19.79 14.05 -9.93
C LYS A 137 -18.99 13.38 -11.05
N VAL A 138 -17.69 13.65 -11.10
CA VAL A 138 -16.78 13.14 -12.15
C VAL A 138 -16.47 11.65 -11.95
N ARG A 139 -16.32 11.22 -10.68
CA ARG A 139 -16.14 9.80 -10.29
C ARG A 139 -16.80 9.56 -8.93
N THR A 140 -16.84 8.31 -8.49
CA THR A 140 -17.39 7.89 -7.18
C THR A 140 -16.95 8.78 -6.01
N ILE A 141 -15.70 9.24 -5.98
CA ILE A 141 -15.12 10.07 -4.90
C ILE A 141 -14.59 11.43 -5.44
N ALA A 142 -14.83 11.75 -6.71
CA ALA A 142 -14.30 12.96 -7.34
C ALA A 142 -15.44 13.87 -7.80
N TYR A 143 -15.43 15.10 -7.29
CA TYR A 143 -16.46 16.11 -7.54
C TYR A 143 -15.82 17.37 -8.09
N LYS A 144 -16.51 18.03 -9.03
CA LYS A 144 -16.12 19.35 -9.50
C LYS A 144 -16.85 20.41 -8.70
N LEU A 145 -16.10 21.40 -8.22
CA LEU A 145 -16.61 22.49 -7.42
C LEU A 145 -16.57 23.79 -8.21
N GLU A 146 -17.54 24.66 -7.95
CA GLU A 146 -17.55 26.05 -8.40
C GLU A 146 -16.59 26.87 -7.53
N LEU A 147 -15.31 26.93 -7.93
CA LEU A 147 -14.29 27.72 -7.24
C LEU A 147 -14.13 29.10 -7.91
N PRO A 148 -13.86 30.18 -7.14
CA PRO A 148 -13.50 31.49 -7.66
C PRO A 148 -12.09 31.50 -8.29
#